data_AF-A0A9N9EKY6-F1
#
_entry.id   AF-A0A9N9EKY6-F1
#
_cell.length_a   1.000
_cell.length_b   1.000
_cell.length_c   1.000
_cell.angle_alpha   90.00
_cell.angle_beta   90.00
_cell.angle_gamma   90.00
#
_symmetry.space_group_name_H-M   'P 1'
#
loop_
_entity.id
_entity.type
_entity.pdbx_description
1 polymer ?
#
loop_
_entity_poly.entity_id
_entity_poly.type
_entity_poly.pdbx_seq_one_letter_code
_entity_poly.pdbx_strand_id
1 'polypeptide(L)'
;MVEEKNKVVKLARRTSNSHAAWHYSLDLTMLGHWVKKFSQTPSSSSQKNIQSIGSGHHALFPEEESQLFEWIIDVCQNGFAVTYSNIKFKMAEILDNSTKKNQR
;
A
#
# COMPACT_ATOMS: atom_id res chain seq x y z
N MET A 1 1.10 -21.67 20.89
CA MET A 1 0.12 -20.57 20.64
C MET A 1 -0.28 -20.42 19.17
N VAL A 2 0.65 -20.39 18.20
CA VAL A 2 0.30 -20.24 16.76
C VAL A 2 -0.42 -21.48 16.19
N GLU A 3 0.01 -22.68 16.59
CA GLU A 3 -0.57 -23.95 16.14
C GLU A 3 -2.04 -24.13 16.56
N GLU A 4 -2.38 -23.68 17.77
CA GLU A 4 -3.73 -23.73 18.31
C GLU A 4 -4.66 -22.79 17.55
N LYS A 5 -4.23 -21.54 17.31
CA LYS A 5 -4.95 -20.59 16.46
C LYS A 5 -5.20 -21.14 15.05
N ASN A 6 -4.22 -21.85 14.49
CA ASN A 6 -4.37 -22.52 13.20
C ASN A 6 -5.44 -23.62 13.21
N LYS A 7 -5.55 -24.40 14.29
CA LYS A 7 -6.61 -25.42 14.43
C LYS A 7 -7.99 -24.76 14.49
N VAL A 8 -8.14 -23.69 15.26
CA VAL A 8 -9.39 -22.93 15.38
C VAL A 8 -9.80 -22.33 14.02
N VAL A 9 -8.86 -21.69 13.31
CA VAL A 9 -9.12 -21.11 11.98
C VAL A 9 -9.46 -22.18 10.94
N LYS A 10 -8.81 -23.35 10.98
CA LYS A 10 -9.16 -24.49 10.12
C LYS A 10 -10.58 -24.99 10.38
N LEU A 11 -11.00 -25.08 11.64
CA LEU A 11 -12.37 -25.49 11.99
C LEU A 11 -13.40 -24.45 11.52
N ALA A 12 -13.12 -23.17 11.74
CA ALA A 12 -13.99 -22.06 11.32
C ALA A 12 -14.22 -22.05 9.80
N ARG A 13 -13.17 -22.31 9.01
CA ARG A 13 -13.25 -22.41 7.55
C ARG A 13 -14.06 -23.62 7.05
N ARG A 14 -14.06 -24.73 7.79
CA ARG A 14 -14.81 -25.95 7.44
C ARG A 14 -16.30 -25.86 7.79
N THR A 15 -16.62 -25.09 8.81
CA THR A 15 -17.97 -24.99 9.38
C THR A 15 -18.46 -23.54 9.26
N SER A 16 -18.47 -22.81 10.36
CA SER A 16 -18.72 -21.38 10.41
C SER A 16 -17.92 -20.76 11.55
N ASN A 17 -17.70 -19.44 11.48
CA ASN A 17 -17.05 -18.70 12.57
C ASN A 17 -17.83 -18.86 13.87
N SER A 18 -19.16 -18.82 13.82
CA SER A 18 -20.00 -19.03 14.99
C SER A 18 -19.75 -20.41 15.60
N HIS A 19 -19.81 -21.49 14.81
CA HIS A 19 -19.62 -22.84 15.35
C HIS A 19 -18.24 -23.04 15.99
N ALA A 20 -17.18 -22.52 15.36
CA ALA A 20 -15.83 -22.60 15.92
C ALA A 20 -15.64 -21.71 17.17
N ALA A 21 -16.25 -20.52 17.21
CA ALA A 21 -16.22 -19.64 18.38
C ALA A 21 -16.88 -20.31 19.58
N TRP A 22 -18.04 -20.95 19.39
CA TRP A 22 -18.72 -21.73 20.44
C TRP A 22 -17.88 -22.93 20.89
N HIS A 23 -17.33 -23.71 19.94
CA HIS A 23 -16.53 -24.89 20.24
C HIS A 23 -15.27 -24.58 21.08
N TYR A 24 -14.66 -23.42 20.86
CA TYR A 24 -13.45 -22.99 21.58
C TYR A 24 -13.71 -21.93 22.66
N SER A 25 -14.97 -21.59 22.93
CA SER A 25 -15.35 -20.50 23.85
C SER A 25 -14.59 -19.19 23.59
N LEU A 26 -14.48 -18.83 22.31
CA LEU A 26 -13.82 -17.61 21.84
C LEU A 26 -14.85 -16.56 21.45
N ASP A 27 -14.46 -15.29 21.54
CA ASP A 27 -15.26 -14.22 20.97
C ASP A 27 -15.30 -14.31 19.44
N LEU A 28 -16.49 -14.14 18.88
CA LEU A 28 -16.75 -14.21 17.46
C LEU A 28 -15.95 -13.14 16.70
N THR A 29 -15.80 -11.94 17.29
CA THR A 29 -15.05 -10.85 16.66
C THR A 29 -13.55 -11.19 16.59
N MET A 30 -13.00 -11.76 17.66
CA MET A 30 -11.61 -12.23 17.71
C MET A 30 -11.34 -13.30 16.65
N LEU A 31 -12.24 -14.27 16.50
CA LEU A 31 -12.11 -15.31 15.49
C LEU A 31 -12.21 -14.73 14.08
N GLY A 32 -13.12 -13.79 13.83
CA GLY A 32 -13.22 -13.07 12.55
C GLY A 32 -11.91 -12.36 12.18
N HIS A 33 -11.28 -11.70 13.16
CA HIS A 33 -9.97 -11.07 12.98
C HIS A 33 -8.87 -12.09 12.67
N TRP A 34 -8.88 -13.26 13.33
CA TRP A 34 -7.90 -14.30 13.05
C TRP A 34 -8.08 -14.86 11.64
N VAL A 35 -9.30 -15.23 11.25
CA VAL A 35 -9.60 -15.75 9.90
C VAL A 35 -9.15 -14.76 8.82
N LYS A 36 -9.40 -13.46 9.00
CA LYS A 36 -8.98 -12.39 8.07
C LYS A 36 -7.46 -12.23 7.99
N LYS A 37 -6.75 -12.25 9.13
CA LYS A 37 -5.29 -12.19 9.13
C LYS A 37 -4.68 -13.42 8.44
N PHE A 38 -5.22 -14.62 8.70
CA PHE A 38 -4.77 -15.87 8.09
C PHE A 38 -5.18 -16.04 6.62
N SER A 39 -6.18 -15.31 6.12
CA SER A 39 -6.47 -15.24 4.68
C SER A 39 -5.57 -14.24 3.95
N GLN A 40 -5.14 -13.18 4.66
CA GLN A 40 -4.21 -12.16 4.15
C GLN A 40 -2.74 -12.53 4.33
N THR A 41 -2.41 -13.72 4.86
CA THR A 41 -1.03 -14.18 4.91
C THR A 41 -0.71 -14.86 3.57
N PRO A 42 -0.05 -14.19 2.60
CA PRO A 42 0.54 -14.90 1.49
C PRO A 42 1.55 -15.89 2.09
N SER A 43 1.53 -17.13 1.58
CA SER A 43 2.63 -18.06 1.77
C SER A 43 3.94 -17.31 1.55
N SER A 44 4.79 -17.31 2.57
CA SER A 44 6.15 -16.77 2.58
C SER A 44 6.83 -16.71 1.21
N SER A 45 7.05 -15.50 0.67
CA SER A 45 8.24 -15.09 -0.12
C SER A 45 8.09 -13.78 -0.94
N SER A 46 7.03 -12.99 -0.75
CA SER A 46 6.89 -11.75 -1.55
C SER A 46 6.27 -10.59 -0.77
N GLN A 47 6.76 -10.37 0.45
CA GLN A 47 6.56 -9.08 1.12
C GLN A 47 7.54 -8.06 0.52
N LYS A 48 7.37 -7.74 -0.78
CA LYS A 48 7.73 -6.40 -1.22
C LYS A 48 6.86 -5.47 -0.39
N ASN A 49 7.50 -4.57 0.32
CA ASN A 49 6.92 -3.58 1.20
C ASN A 49 6.12 -2.56 0.36
N ILE A 50 5.10 -3.02 -0.36
CA ILE A 50 4.13 -2.15 -1.01
C ILE A 50 3.19 -1.77 0.12
N GLN A 51 3.59 -0.75 0.87
CA GLN A 51 2.66 -0.03 1.73
C GLN A 51 1.46 0.30 0.83
N SER A 52 0.28 -0.22 1.17
CA SER A 52 -0.93 0.19 0.46
C SER A 52 -1.02 1.69 0.64
N ILE A 53 -0.80 2.45 -0.44
CA ILE A 53 -1.15 3.86 -0.49
C ILE A 53 -2.60 3.89 -0.05
N GLY A 54 -2.84 4.44 1.14
CA GLY A 54 -4.18 4.48 1.72
C GLY A 54 -5.14 5.10 0.72
N SER A 55 -6.43 4.82 0.88
CA SER A 55 -7.53 5.46 0.15
C SER A 55 -7.62 6.97 0.49
N GLY A 56 -6.55 7.71 0.25
CA GLY A 56 -6.41 9.14 0.50
C GLY A 56 -6.22 9.91 -0.81
N HIS A 57 -5.94 11.21 -0.65
CA HIS A 57 -5.86 12.23 -1.71
C HIS A 57 -5.16 11.72 -2.98
N HIS A 58 -5.90 11.71 -4.09
CA HIS A 58 -5.34 11.37 -5.40
C HIS A 58 -4.43 12.51 -5.87
N ALA A 59 -3.31 12.16 -6.49
CA ALA A 59 -2.43 13.13 -7.16
C ALA A 59 -3.24 13.90 -8.21
N LEU A 60 -3.13 15.23 -8.21
CA LEU A 60 -3.83 16.09 -9.17
C LEU A 60 -3.22 15.99 -10.57
N PHE A 61 -1.90 15.74 -10.63
CA PHE A 61 -1.11 15.69 -11.86
C PHE A 61 -0.20 14.45 -11.85
N PRO A 62 -0.76 13.24 -12.00
CA PRO A 62 -0.01 12.01 -11.78
C PRO A 62 1.14 11.80 -12.77
N GLU A 63 0.99 12.24 -14.03
CA GLU A 63 2.03 12.09 -15.05
C GLU A 63 3.17 13.10 -14.82
N GLU A 64 2.84 14.35 -14.51
CA GLU A 64 3.80 15.40 -14.23
C GLU A 64 4.55 15.17 -12.90
N GLU A 65 3.85 14.71 -11.86
CA GLU A 65 4.48 14.33 -10.58
C GLU A 65 5.47 13.17 -10.77
N SER A 66 5.16 12.20 -11.65
CA SER A 66 6.09 11.12 -12.00
C SER A 66 7.36 11.65 -12.67
N GLN A 67 7.23 12.55 -13.65
CA GLN A 67 8.38 13.18 -14.31
C GLN A 67 9.23 14.00 -13.33
N LEU A 68 8.59 14.73 -12.42
CA LEU A 68 9.28 15.47 -11.37
C LEU A 68 10.04 14.54 -10.43
N PHE A 69 9.45 13.40 -10.08
CA PHE A 69 10.08 12.40 -9.22
C PHE A 69 11.31 11.76 -9.84
N GLU A 70 11.25 11.40 -11.13
CA GLU A 70 12.42 10.89 -11.88
C GLU A 70 13.56 11.91 -11.89
N TRP A 71 13.25 13.19 -12.10
CA TRP A 71 14.24 14.26 -12.05
C TRP A 71 14.86 14.41 -10.64
N ILE A 72 14.07 14.31 -9.57
CA ILE A 72 14.57 14.36 -8.19
C ILE A 72 15.57 13.21 -7.94
N ILE A 73 15.28 12.00 -8.42
CA ILE A 73 16.17 10.85 -8.28
C ILE A 73 17.51 11.13 -8.95
N ASP A 74 17.50 11.62 -10.19
CA ASP A 74 18.72 11.95 -10.93
C ASP A 74 19.57 13.02 -10.21
N VAL A 75 18.93 14.09 -9.75
CA VAL A 75 19.61 15.16 -8.99
C VAL A 75 20.25 14.63 -7.71
N CYS A 76 19.55 13.76 -6.98
CA CYS A 76 20.06 13.11 -5.78
C CYS A 76 21.22 12.15 -6.09
N GLN A 77 21.14 11.37 -7.18
CA GLN A 77 22.23 10.48 -7.61
C GLN A 77 23.49 11.25 -7.99
N ASN A 78 23.32 12.43 -8.58
CA ASN A 78 24.40 13.35 -8.91
C ASN A 78 24.94 14.14 -7.69
N GLY A 79 24.43 13.88 -6.48
CA GLY A 79 24.93 14.46 -5.24
C GLY A 79 24.52 15.92 -4.99
N PHE A 80 23.54 16.43 -5.74
CA PHE A 80 23.03 17.79 -5.56
C PHE A 80 21.94 17.84 -4.49
N ALA A 81 21.90 18.95 -3.75
CA ALA A 81 20.84 19.20 -2.78
C ALA A 81 19.54 19.60 -3.49
N VAL A 82 18.49 18.79 -3.29
CA VAL A 82 17.15 19.10 -3.75
C VAL A 82 16.49 20.05 -2.75
N THR A 83 16.34 21.32 -3.12
CA THR A 83 15.60 22.32 -2.33
C THR A 83 14.18 22.49 -2.84
N TYR A 84 13.29 22.97 -1.97
CA TYR A 84 11.90 23.25 -2.34
C TYR A 84 11.77 24.20 -3.54
N SER A 85 12.64 25.23 -3.63
CA SER A 85 12.66 26.17 -4.75
C SER A 85 12.96 25.48 -6.08
N ASN A 86 13.93 24.56 -6.09
CA ASN A 86 14.30 23.82 -7.30
C ASN A 86 13.16 22.89 -7.75
N ILE A 87 12.52 22.19 -6.82
CA ILE A 87 11.34 21.35 -7.10
C ILE A 87 10.22 22.20 -7.69
N LYS A 88 9.90 23.35 -7.07
CA LYS A 88 8.83 24.24 -7.52
C LYS A 88 9.10 24.79 -8.92
N PHE A 89 10.34 25.22 -9.19
CA PHE A 89 10.74 25.69 -10.51
C PHE A 89 10.61 24.59 -11.55
N LYS A 90 11.08 23.38 -11.24
CA LYS A 90 11.00 22.24 -12.16
C LYS A 90 9.56 21.83 -12.45
N MET A 91 8.69 21.83 -11.44
CA MET A 91 7.27 21.51 -11.61
C MET A 91 6.57 22.54 -12.51
N ALA A 92 6.87 23.83 -12.35
CA ALA A 92 6.33 24.86 -13.23
C ALA A 92 6.77 24.66 -14.70
N GLU A 93 8.04 24.29 -14.92
CA GLU A 93 8.55 23.96 -16.25
C GLU A 93 7.83 22.74 -16.86
N ILE A 94 7.64 21.67 -16.09
CA ILE A 94 6.92 20.47 -16.53
C ILE A 94 5.48 20.80 -16.92
N LEU A 95 4.78 21.59 -16.10
CA LEU A 95 3.40 22.02 -16.38
C LEU A 95 3.32 22.88 -17.65
N ASP A 96 4.24 23.83 -17.85
CA ASP A 96 4.28 24.67 -19.06
C ASP A 96 4.60 23.89 -20.33
N ASN A 97 5.36 22.79 -20.22
CA ASN A 97 5.60 21.88 -21.34
C ASN A 97 4.39 20.98 -21.63
N SER A 98 3.66 20.56 -20.59
CA SER A 98 2.41 19.78 -20.71
C SER A 98 1.32 20.58 -21.41
N THR A 99 1.16 21.87 -21.09
CA THR A 99 0.18 22.75 -21.75
C THR A 99 0.48 22.95 -23.24
N LYS A 100 1.76 23.12 -23.61
CA LYS A 100 2.19 23.25 -25.02
C LYS A 100 1.99 21.98 -25.83
N LYS A 101 2.14 20.80 -25.21
CA LYS A 101 1.92 19.49 -25.86
C LYS A 101 0.45 19.28 -26.25
N ASN A 102 -0.49 19.83 -25.48
CA ASN A 102 -1.94 19.72 -25.74
C ASN A 102 -2.46 20.71 -26.80
N GLN A 103 -1.62 21.63 -27.31
CA GLN A 103 -1.97 22.62 -28.34
C GLN A 103 -1.43 22.25 -29.75
N ARG A 104 -0.82 21.09 -29.90
CA ARG A 104 -0.31 20.54 -31.17
C ARG A 104 -1.08 19.30 -31.57
#